data_AF-A0A9X4P207-F1
#
_entry.id   AF-A0A9X4P207-F1
#
_cell.length_a   1.000
_cell.length_b   1.000
_cell.length_c   1.000
_cell.angle_alpha   90.00
_cell.angle_beta   90.00
_cell.angle_gamma   90.00
#
_symmetry.space_group_name_H-M   'P 1'
#
loop_
_entity.id
_entity.type
_entity.pdbx_description
1 polymer ?
#
loop_
_entity_poly.entity_id
_entity_poly.type
_entity_poly.pdbx_seq_one_letter_code
_entity_poly.pdbx_strand_id
1 'polypeptide(L)'
;MTPEQFWEKIDSYCKKRDISFQRLCKDVDIDDSYLYNLKRKKNNFPSINKFIRLRKVFTDDEMFEVLKTSDRLTEEQDEIFVSLNISQEMRMKSRLERKIRRGETT
;
A
#
# COMPACT_ATOMS: atom_id res chain seq x y z
N MET A 1 -0.35 -8.45 -2.49
CA MET A 1 -1.44 -8.31 -1.49
C MET A 1 -2.76 -8.21 -2.23
N THR A 2 -3.81 -8.91 -1.82
CA THR A 2 -5.17 -8.74 -2.40
C THR A 2 -5.97 -7.69 -1.65
N PRO A 3 -7.06 -7.14 -2.23
CA PRO A 3 -7.96 -6.22 -1.52
C PRO A 3 -8.53 -6.81 -0.22
N GLU A 4 -8.80 -8.11 -0.16
CA GLU A 4 -9.28 -8.79 1.06
C GLU A 4 -8.21 -8.74 2.16
N GLN A 5 -6.98 -9.13 1.84
CA GLN A 5 -5.84 -9.10 2.77
C GLN A 5 -5.59 -7.70 3.31
N PHE A 6 -5.77 -6.67 2.47
CA PHE A 6 -5.67 -5.27 2.86
C PHE A 6 -6.69 -4.90 3.96
N TRP A 7 -7.97 -5.25 3.76
CA TRP A 7 -9.02 -4.94 4.74
C TRP A 7 -8.91 -5.76 6.02
N GLU A 8 -8.53 -7.04 5.91
CA GLU A 8 -8.26 -7.89 7.07
C GLU A 8 -7.14 -7.32 7.94
N LYS A 9 -6.11 -6.76 7.31
CA LYS A 9 -4.99 -6.14 8.02
C LYS A 9 -5.40 -4.86 8.76
N ILE A 10 -6.24 -4.02 8.14
CA ILE A 10 -6.81 -2.85 8.81
C ILE A 10 -7.65 -3.29 10.02
N ASP A 11 -8.55 -4.26 9.84
CA ASP A 11 -9.40 -4.76 10.91
C ASP A 11 -8.56 -5.37 12.06
N SER A 12 -7.50 -6.10 11.72
CA SER A 12 -6.55 -6.66 12.68
C SER A 12 -5.77 -5.59 13.43
N TYR A 13 -5.35 -4.52 12.76
CA TYR A 13 -4.67 -3.39 13.40
C TYR A 13 -5.59 -2.69 14.40
N CYS A 14 -6.84 -2.40 14.00
CA CYS A 14 -7.84 -1.79 14.88
C CYS A 14 -8.07 -2.64 16.14
N LYS A 15 -8.25 -3.96 15.98
CA LYS A 15 -8.41 -4.90 17.10
C LYS A 15 -7.20 -4.93 18.03
N LYS A 16 -5.97 -5.01 17.47
CA LYS A 16 -4.73 -5.04 18.26
C LYS A 16 -4.48 -3.76 19.05
N ARG A 17 -4.95 -2.62 18.53
CA ARG A 17 -4.78 -1.30 19.15
C ARG A 17 -5.97 -0.87 20.01
N ASP A 18 -7.02 -1.68 20.07
CA ASP A 18 -8.29 -1.36 20.72
C ASP A 18 -8.87 0.00 20.27
N ILE A 19 -8.84 0.26 18.96
CA ILE A 19 -9.38 1.48 18.35
C ILE A 19 -10.49 1.17 17.37
N SER A 20 -11.43 2.09 17.23
CA SER A 20 -12.45 1.99 16.18
C SER A 20 -11.87 2.31 14.80
N PHE A 21 -12.51 1.78 13.75
CA PHE A 21 -12.15 2.12 12.37
C PHE A 21 -12.24 3.63 12.09
N GLN A 22 -13.26 4.29 12.63
CA GLN A 22 -13.39 5.75 12.53
C GLN A 22 -12.25 6.49 13.23
N ARG A 23 -11.76 5.97 14.36
CA ARG A 23 -10.59 6.53 15.04
C ARG A 23 -9.34 6.40 14.18
N LEU A 24 -9.11 5.22 13.58
CA LEU A 24 -8.01 5.04 12.63
C LEU A 24 -8.10 6.06 11.48
N CYS A 25 -9.27 6.22 10.86
CA CYS A 25 -9.50 7.18 9.77
C CYS A 25 -9.09 8.60 10.16
N LYS A 26 -9.47 9.05 11.36
CA LYS A 26 -9.03 10.35 11.92
C LYS A 26 -7.53 10.43 12.13
N ASP A 27 -6.90 9.38 12.67
CA ASP A 27 -5.47 9.35 12.97
C ASP A 27 -4.58 9.37 11.70
N VAL A 28 -5.14 8.99 10.55
CA VAL A 28 -4.46 9.03 9.24
C VAL A 28 -4.99 10.13 8.31
N ASP A 29 -5.85 11.01 8.81
CA ASP A 29 -6.49 12.08 8.04
C ASP A 29 -7.15 11.56 6.75
N ILE A 30 -8.00 10.54 6.87
CA ILE A 30 -8.80 10.02 5.77
C ILE A 30 -10.27 10.07 6.19
N ASP A 31 -11.12 10.55 5.29
CA ASP A 31 -12.57 10.51 5.46
C ASP A 31 -13.07 9.06 5.65
N ASP A 32 -13.83 8.82 6.71
CA ASP A 32 -14.32 7.49 7.08
C ASP A 32 -15.34 6.96 6.07
N SER A 33 -16.19 7.85 5.52
CA SER A 33 -17.16 7.51 4.48
C SER A 33 -16.46 7.08 3.19
N TYR A 34 -15.33 7.70 2.84
CA TYR A 34 -14.51 7.26 1.71
C TYR A 34 -14.03 5.81 1.87
N LEU A 35 -13.38 5.48 2.99
CA LEU A 35 -12.87 4.12 3.18
C LEU A 35 -14.00 3.10 3.40
N TYR A 36 -15.10 3.49 4.03
CA TYR A 36 -16.26 2.62 4.20
C TYR A 36 -16.90 2.26 2.85
N ASN A 37 -17.08 3.26 1.97
CA ASN A 37 -17.58 3.04 0.62
C ASN A 37 -16.63 2.18 -0.21
N LEU A 38 -15.32 2.38 -0.05
CA LEU A 38 -14.31 1.57 -0.71
C LEU A 38 -14.34 0.11 -0.24
N LYS A 39 -14.45 -0.12 1.07
CA LYS A 39 -14.58 -1.45 1.69
C LYS A 39 -15.83 -2.17 1.19
N ARG A 40 -16.96 -1.46 1.08
CA ARG A 40 -18.23 -2.00 0.56
C ARG A 40 -18.16 -2.41 -0.92
N LYS A 41 -17.43 -1.65 -1.74
CA LYS A 41 -17.27 -1.92 -3.17
C LYS A 41 -16.37 -3.13 -3.48
N LYS A 42 -15.86 -3.84 -2.44
CA LYS A 42 -15.07 -5.09 -2.48
C LYS A 42 -14.31 -5.27 -3.79
N ASN A 43 -13.04 -4.83 -3.80
CA ASN A 43 -11.95 -5.14 -4.76
C ASN A 43 -11.03 -3.95 -5.09
N ASN A 44 -11.12 -2.84 -4.36
CA ASN A 44 -10.27 -1.68 -4.62
C ASN A 44 -9.39 -1.31 -3.44
N PHE A 45 -8.15 -0.97 -3.75
CA PHE A 45 -7.25 -0.25 -2.87
C PHE A 45 -7.62 1.24 -2.87
N PRO A 46 -7.32 1.98 -1.79
CA PRO A 46 -7.44 3.43 -1.82
C PRO A 46 -6.48 4.02 -2.85
N SER A 47 -6.71 5.27 -3.25
CA SER A 47 -5.72 5.97 -4.09
C SER A 47 -4.36 5.99 -3.39
N ILE A 48 -3.28 6.00 -4.17
CA ILE A 48 -1.89 5.93 -3.66
C ILE A 48 -1.67 6.95 -2.54
N ASN A 49 -2.07 8.22 -2.74
CA ASN A 49 -1.89 9.29 -1.75
C ASN A 49 -2.59 8.99 -0.41
N LYS A 50 -3.74 8.29 -0.44
CA LYS A 50 -4.45 7.85 0.77
C LYS A 50 -3.85 6.57 1.34
N PHE A 51 -3.38 5.67 0.49
CA PHE A 51 -2.69 4.46 0.92
C PHE A 51 -1.41 4.79 1.70
N ILE A 52 -0.66 5.80 1.28
CA ILE A 52 0.57 6.23 1.96
C ILE A 52 0.32 6.71 3.38
N ARG A 53 -0.83 7.37 3.62
CA ARG A 53 -1.23 7.79 4.97
C ARG A 53 -1.46 6.60 5.92
N LEU A 54 -1.66 5.40 5.39
CA LEU A 54 -1.80 4.15 6.15
C LEU A 54 -0.46 3.48 6.50
N ARG A 55 0.70 4.15 6.33
CA ARG A 55 2.03 3.60 6.67
C ARG A 55 2.20 3.09 8.11
N LYS A 56 1.31 3.48 9.03
CA LYS A 56 1.30 2.98 10.41
C LYS A 56 0.72 1.56 10.53
N VAL A 57 -0.03 1.13 9.52
CA VAL A 57 -0.75 -0.14 9.48
C VAL A 57 0.01 -1.18 8.65
N PHE A 58 0.70 -0.75 7.59
CA PHE A 58 1.41 -1.59 6.63
C PHE A 58 2.92 -1.40 6.73
N THR A 59 3.68 -2.45 6.42
CA THR A 59 5.13 -2.34 6.27
C THR A 59 5.49 -1.74 4.91
N ASP A 60 6.71 -1.19 4.79
CA ASP A 60 7.20 -0.63 3.53
C ASP A 60 7.18 -1.67 2.39
N ASP A 61 7.51 -2.93 2.69
CA ASP A 61 7.44 -4.04 1.72
C ASP A 61 6.03 -4.31 1.21
N GLU A 62 5.04 -4.27 2.11
CA GLU A 62 3.64 -4.45 1.76
C GLU A 62 3.10 -3.28 0.95
N MET A 63 3.51 -2.06 1.31
CA MET A 63 3.18 -0.87 0.55
C MET A 63 3.76 -0.94 -0.85
N PHE A 64 5.02 -1.37 -0.97
CA PHE A 64 5.70 -1.54 -2.23
C PHE A 64 4.99 -2.53 -3.16
N GLU A 65 4.56 -3.69 -2.64
CA GLU A 65 3.81 -4.69 -3.43
C GLU A 65 2.50 -4.13 -3.99
N VAL A 66 1.77 -3.31 -3.22
CA VAL A 66 0.53 -2.67 -3.71
C VAL A 66 0.84 -1.61 -4.76
N LEU A 67 1.81 -0.73 -4.49
CA LEU A 67 2.15 0.37 -5.41
C LEU A 67 2.66 -0.12 -6.76
N LYS A 68 3.41 -1.23 -6.77
CA LYS A 68 3.95 -1.84 -7.98
C LYS A 68 2.88 -2.36 -8.96
N THR A 69 1.67 -2.65 -8.47
CA THR A 69 0.55 -3.09 -9.32
C THR A 69 -0.17 -1.92 -10.01
N SER A 70 0.21 -0.68 -9.71
CA SER A 70 -0.36 0.50 -10.36
C SER A 70 0.35 0.77 -11.69
N ASP A 71 -0.39 0.71 -12.80
CA ASP A 71 0.16 0.86 -14.16
C ASP A 71 0.71 2.27 -14.46
N ARG A 72 0.40 3.28 -13.64
CA ARG A 72 0.86 4.66 -13.82
C ARG A 72 1.12 5.33 -12.46
N LEU A 73 2.38 5.34 -12.06
CA LEU A 73 2.85 6.21 -10.99
C LEU A 73 3.08 7.61 -11.59
N THR A 74 2.58 8.64 -10.90
CA THR A 74 2.99 10.04 -11.16
C THR A 74 4.38 10.29 -10.58
N GLU A 75 5.08 11.36 -10.98
CA GLU A 75 6.44 11.68 -10.47
C GLU A 75 6.48 11.73 -8.93
N GLU A 76 5.47 12.35 -8.29
CA GLU A 76 5.34 12.37 -6.82
C GLU A 76 5.24 10.95 -6.21
N GLN A 77 4.57 10.03 -6.92
CA GLN A 77 4.40 8.65 -6.45
C GLN A 77 5.67 7.82 -6.65
N ASP A 78 6.47 8.16 -7.66
CA ASP A 78 7.79 7.57 -7.90
C ASP A 78 8.79 7.97 -6.79
N GLU A 79 8.78 9.23 -6.36
CA GLU A 79 9.58 9.66 -5.21
C GLU A 79 9.21 8.89 -3.94
N ILE A 80 7.91 8.71 -3.71
CA ILE A 80 7.43 7.96 -2.55
C ILE A 80 7.84 6.49 -2.66
N PHE A 81 7.73 5.90 -3.85
CA PHE A 81 8.15 4.53 -4.11
C PHE A 81 9.65 4.32 -3.85
N VAL A 82 10.49 5.30 -4.19
CA VAL A 82 11.95 5.27 -3.93
C VAL A 82 12.26 5.52 -2.45
N SER A 83 11.43 6.26 -1.73
CA SER A 83 11.61 6.56 -0.31
C SER A 83 11.28 5.40 0.64
N LEU A 84 10.56 4.37 0.17
CA LEU A 84 10.23 3.21 0.98
C LEU A 84 11.49 2.43 1.37
N ASN A 85 11.66 2.15 2.66
CA ASN A 85 12.79 1.36 3.16
C ASN A 85 12.51 -0.14 3.03
N ILE A 86 12.35 -0.59 1.79
CA ILE A 86 12.06 -1.99 1.48
C ILE A 86 13.26 -2.90 1.78
N SER A 87 12.96 -4.15 2.12
CA SER A 87 13.95 -5.18 2.43
C SER A 87 14.88 -5.47 1.26
N GLN A 88 16.07 -6.01 1.56
CA GLN A 88 17.07 -6.33 0.53
C GLN A 88 16.54 -7.33 -0.50
N GLU A 89 15.76 -8.31 -0.05
CA GLU A 89 15.09 -9.29 -0.91
C GLU A 89 14.16 -8.60 -1.92
N MET A 90 13.32 -7.68 -1.44
CA MET A 90 12.40 -6.91 -2.28
C MET A 90 13.13 -5.98 -3.25
N ARG A 91 14.24 -5.35 -2.83
CA ARG A 91 15.10 -4.56 -3.72
C ARG A 91 15.69 -5.41 -4.83
N MET A 92 16.17 -6.61 -4.51
CA MET A 92 16.75 -7.53 -5.49
C MET A 92 15.70 -8.02 -6.48
N LYS A 93 14.51 -8.39 -6.02
CA LYS A 93 13.37 -8.78 -6.86
C LYS A 93 13.00 -7.66 -7.85
N SER A 94 12.85 -6.43 -7.38
CA SER A 94 12.53 -5.27 -8.24
C SER A 94 13.64 -4.98 -9.27
N ARG A 95 14.91 -5.11 -8.87
CA ARG A 95 16.05 -4.96 -9.79
C ARG A 95 16.03 -6.03 -10.89
N LEU A 96 15.80 -7.29 -10.50
CA LEU A 96 15.76 -8.41 -11.44
C LEU A 96 14.63 -8.24 -12.47
N GLU A 97 13.44 -7.83 -12.02
CA GLU A 97 12.30 -7.59 -12.91
C GLU A 97 12.55 -6.44 -13.90
N ARG A 98 13.22 -5.36 -13.45
CA ARG A 98 13.64 -4.28 -14.36
C ARG A 98 14.65 -4.77 -15.39
N LYS A 99 15.60 -5.62 -14.97
CA LYS A 99 16.59 -6.23 -15.86
C LYS A 99 15.91 -7.08 -16.93
N ILE A 100 14.96 -7.94 -16.53
CA ILE A 100 14.15 -8.77 -17.44
C ILE A 100 13.34 -7.88 -18.39
N ARG A 101 12.65 -6.83 -17.89
CA ARG A 101 11.85 -5.92 -18.72
C ARG A 101 12.68 -5.15 -19.75
N ARG A 102 13.96 -4.88 -19.46
CA ARG A 102 14.90 -4.23 -20.38
C ARG A 102 15.52 -5.20 -21.40
N GLY A 103 15.20 -6.49 -21.34
CA GLY A 103 15.81 -7.51 -22.19
C GLY A 103 17.27 -7.77 -21.85
N GLU A 104 17.75 -7.35 -20.67
CA GLU A 104 19.10 -7.62 -20.18
C GLU A 104 19.17 -9.04 -19.57
N THR A 105 18.68 -10.04 -20.29
CA THR A 105 18.97 -11.44 -19.99
C THR A 105 20.29 -11.79 -20.65
N THR A 106 21.36 -11.77 -19.86
CA THR A 106 22.63 -12.48 -20.16
C THR A 106 22.36 -13.95 -20.41
#